data_AF-A0A1F9DJG0-F1
#
_entry.id   AF-A0A1F9DJG0-F1
#
_cell.length_a   1.000
_cell.length_b   1.000
_cell.length_c   1.000
_cell.angle_alpha   90.00
_cell.angle_beta   90.00
_cell.angle_gamma   90.00
#
_symmetry.space_group_name_H-M   'P 1'
#
loop_
_entity.id
_entity.type
_entity.pdbx_description
1 polymer ?
#
loop_
_entity_poly.entity_id
_entity_poly.type
_entity_poly.pdbx_seq_one_letter_code
_entity_poly.pdbx_strand_id
1 'polypeptide(L)'
;MLIPAVSLYIILSVALVVVGGVKKNRTALAVLSVLLWLCSILSAFFVGWAWLERSYSENWAMYGVLFISLPGIISTGVLAVSALMVAAARGIENRKPVCLSLYILLLFLAVQVVMGIWAA
;
A
#
# COMPACT_ATOMS: atom_id res chain seq x y z
N MET A 1 17.60 3.74 10.02
CA MET A 1 17.58 2.67 9.00
C MET A 1 16.25 2.56 8.25
N LEU A 2 15.14 3.11 8.77
CA LEU A 2 13.83 3.07 8.09
C LEU A 2 13.76 3.98 6.84
N ILE A 3 14.38 5.17 6.90
CA ILE A 3 14.38 6.14 5.79
C ILE A 3 14.93 5.55 4.49
N PRO A 4 16.13 4.92 4.44
CA PRO A 4 16.64 4.29 3.22
C PRO A 4 15.71 3.24 2.63
N ALA A 5 15.07 2.41 3.47
CA ALA A 5 14.17 1.35 3.03
C ALA A 5 12.88 1.92 2.43
N VAL A 6 12.29 2.96 3.04
CA VAL A 6 11.11 3.65 2.51
C VAL A 6 11.45 4.36 1.19
N SER A 7 12.60 5.04 1.11
CA SER A 7 13.06 5.68 -0.12
C SER A 7 13.22 4.67 -1.25
N LEU A 8 13.87 3.53 -0.98
CA LEU A 8 14.07 2.46 -1.95
C LEU A 8 12.72 1.89 -2.43
N TYR A 9 11.79 1.64 -1.50
CA TYR A 9 10.44 1.17 -1.81
C TYR A 9 9.70 2.12 -2.75
N ILE A 10 9.71 3.42 -2.46
CA ILE A 10 9.03 4.43 -3.29
C ILE A 10 9.68 4.48 -4.67
N ILE A 11 11.01 4.57 -4.75
CA ILE A 11 11.74 4.66 -6.03
C ILE A 11 11.46 3.42 -6.88
N LEU A 12 11.52 2.23 -6.29
CA LEU A 12 11.24 0.97 -6.99
C LEU A 12 9.79 0.90 -7.48
N SER A 13 8.84 1.30 -6.64
CA SER A 13 7.42 1.32 -6.99
C SER A 13 7.13 2.26 -8.16
N VAL A 14 7.69 3.47 -8.11
CA VAL A 14 7.56 4.45 -9.20
C VAL A 14 8.20 3.91 -10.48
N ALA A 15 9.39 3.32 -10.39
CA ALA A 15 10.04 2.71 -11.56
C ALA A 15 9.18 1.59 -12.18
N LEU A 16 8.56 0.74 -11.36
CA LEU A 16 7.68 -0.32 -11.84
C LEU A 16 6.38 0.22 -12.48
N VAL A 17 5.79 1.29 -11.93
CA VAL A 17 4.65 1.99 -12.56
C VAL A 17 5.04 2.53 -13.93
N VAL A 18 6.18 3.23 -14.01
CA VAL A 18 6.68 3.82 -15.27
C VAL A 18 6.99 2.73 -16.29
N VAL A 19 7.72 1.68 -15.91
CA VAL A 19 8.06 0.56 -16.79
C VAL A 19 6.81 -0.19 -17.24
N GLY A 20 5.88 -0.46 -16.32
CA GLY A 20 4.59 -1.10 -16.63
C GLY A 20 3.76 -0.29 -17.61
N GLY A 21 3.75 1.05 -17.48
CA GLY A 21 3.05 1.95 -18.38
C GLY A 21 3.70 2.11 -19.75
N VAL A 22 5.00 2.41 -19.79
CA VAL A 22 5.75 2.68 -21.03
C VAL A 22 5.85 1.42 -21.90
N LYS A 23 6.20 0.28 -21.28
CA LYS A 23 6.34 -1.00 -22.01
C LYS A 23 5.04 -1.78 -22.11
N LYS A 24 3.93 -1.24 -21.60
CA LYS A 24 2.63 -1.94 -21.45
C LYS A 24 2.80 -3.33 -20.80
N ASN A 25 3.74 -3.43 -19.86
CA ASN A 25 4.17 -4.72 -19.34
C ASN A 25 3.33 -5.13 -18.12
N ARG A 26 2.53 -6.18 -18.27
CA ARG A 26 1.71 -6.75 -17.20
C ARG A 26 2.56 -7.29 -16.04
N THR A 27 3.71 -7.93 -16.30
CA THR A 27 4.50 -8.52 -15.22
C THR A 27 5.08 -7.46 -14.30
N ALA A 28 5.47 -6.30 -14.83
CA ALA A 28 5.91 -5.16 -14.02
C ALA A 28 4.80 -4.68 -13.07
N LEU A 29 3.56 -4.57 -13.55
CA LEU A 29 2.42 -4.21 -12.69
C LEU A 29 2.04 -5.30 -11.70
N ALA A 30 2.21 -6.58 -12.05
CA ALA A 30 2.00 -7.69 -11.12
C ALA A 30 3.04 -7.69 -9.99
N VAL A 31 4.31 -7.47 -10.31
CA VAL A 31 5.39 -7.32 -9.32
C VAL A 31 5.14 -6.12 -8.41
N LEU A 32 4.71 -4.99 -8.99
CA LEU A 32 4.27 -3.84 -8.22
C LEU A 32 3.14 -4.22 -7.26
N SER A 33 2.10 -4.88 -7.75
CA SER A 33 0.97 -5.31 -6.91
C SER A 33 1.43 -6.14 -5.70
N VAL A 34 2.33 -7.11 -5.91
CA VAL A 34 2.89 -7.92 -4.81
C VAL A 34 3.67 -7.06 -3.81
N LEU A 35 4.49 -6.13 -4.30
CA LEU A 35 5.26 -5.21 -3.46
C LEU A 35 4.35 -4.33 -2.58
N LEU A 36 3.26 -3.79 -3.17
CA LEU A 36 2.28 -2.97 -2.46
C LEU A 36 1.52 -3.79 -1.40
N TRP A 37 1.19 -5.06 -1.70
CA TRP A 37 0.60 -5.98 -0.73
C TRP A 37 1.51 -6.23 0.47
N LEU A 38 2.80 -6.49 0.24
CA LEU A 38 3.77 -6.70 1.33
C LEU A 38 3.85 -5.49 2.26
N CYS A 39 3.89 -4.28 1.71
CA CYS A 39 3.87 -3.05 2.51
C CYS A 39 2.57 -2.91 3.31
N SER A 40 1.43 -3.23 2.69
CA SER A 40 0.11 -3.12 3.34
C SER A 40 -0.11 -4.14 4.45
N ILE A 41 0.47 -5.34 4.33
CA ILE A 41 0.44 -6.37 5.39
C ILE A 41 1.28 -5.91 6.59
N LEU A 42 2.46 -5.33 6.35
CA LEU A 42 3.29 -4.78 7.42
C LEU A 42 2.56 -3.64 8.15
N SER A 43 1.90 -2.76 7.41
CA SER A 43 1.05 -1.71 7.99
C SER A 43 -0.08 -2.30 8.84
N ALA A 44 -0.75 -3.34 8.35
CA ALA A 44 -1.86 -3.99 9.04
C ALA A 44 -1.45 -4.61 10.39
N PHE A 45 -0.21 -5.12 10.50
CA PHE A 45 0.32 -5.62 11.77
C PHE A 45 0.30 -4.53 12.86
N PHE A 46 0.82 -3.34 12.56
CA PHE A 46 0.85 -2.22 13.52
C PHE A 46 -0.55 -1.67 13.83
N VAL A 47 -1.45 -1.62 12.85
CA VAL A 47 -2.86 -1.24 13.08
C VAL A 47 -3.56 -2.26 13.99
N GLY A 48 -3.35 -3.56 13.75
CA GLY A 48 -3.88 -4.62 14.60
C GLY A 48 -3.31 -4.58 16.02
N TRP A 49 -2.01 -4.31 16.15
CA TRP A 49 -1.35 -4.13 17.44
C TRP A 49 -1.96 -2.96 18.23
N ALA A 50 -2.18 -1.81 17.58
CA ALA A 50 -2.84 -0.67 18.20
C ALA A 50 -4.27 -0.96 18.64
N TRP A 51 -5.02 -1.72 17.86
CA TRP A 51 -6.36 -2.13 18.26
C TRP A 51 -6.35 -3.06 19.48
N LEU A 52 -5.37 -3.97 19.58
CA LEU A 52 -5.23 -4.86 20.74
C LEU A 52 -4.82 -4.11 22.01
N GLU A 53 -3.95 -3.11 21.89
CA GLU A 53 -3.46 -2.32 23.04
C GLU A 53 -4.32 -1.09 23.36
N ARG A 54 -5.45 -0.88 22.68
CA ARG A 54 -6.28 0.34 22.82
C ARG A 54 -6.79 0.62 24.24
N SER A 55 -6.87 -0.39 25.12
CA SER A 55 -7.28 -0.22 26.52
C SER A 55 -6.13 0.21 27.44
N TYR A 56 -4.89 0.26 26.94
CA TYR A 56 -3.72 0.67 27.70
C TYR A 56 -3.60 2.20 27.72
N SER A 57 -3.44 2.78 28.93
CA SER A 57 -3.55 4.22 29.17
C SER A 57 -2.54 5.09 28.42
N GLU A 58 -1.40 4.53 28.00
CA GLU A 58 -0.35 5.28 27.33
C GLU A 58 -0.29 5.02 25.81
N ASN A 59 -1.21 4.19 25.28
CA ASN A 59 -1.42 3.82 23.87
C ASN A 59 -0.22 4.04 22.92
N TRP A 60 0.94 3.45 23.28
CA TRP A 60 2.21 3.62 22.55
C TRP A 60 2.10 3.05 21.14
N ALA A 61 1.24 2.04 20.96
CA ALA A 61 0.92 1.43 19.69
C ALA A 61 0.34 2.44 18.68
N MET A 62 -0.32 3.50 19.13
CA MET A 62 -0.83 4.57 18.26
C MET A 62 0.29 5.35 17.58
N TYR A 63 1.49 5.44 18.18
CA TYR A 63 2.66 6.01 17.50
C TYR A 63 3.08 5.14 16.31
N GLY A 64 2.99 3.81 16.43
CA GLY A 64 3.22 2.90 15.30
C GLY A 64 2.24 3.15 14.15
N VAL A 65 0.97 3.40 14.47
CA VAL A 65 -0.04 3.73 13.46
C VAL A 65 0.27 5.05 12.77
N LEU A 66 0.54 6.12 13.53
CA LEU A 66 0.76 7.46 12.97
C LEU A 66 2.05 7.59 12.16
N PHE A 67 3.14 6.97 12.62
CA PHE A 67 4.47 7.17 12.02
C PHE A 67 4.92 6.04 11.10
N ILE A 68 4.27 4.87 11.13
CA ILE A 68 4.63 3.72 10.27
C ILE A 68 3.46 3.35 9.36
N SER A 69 2.30 3.00 9.92
CA SER A 69 1.16 2.52 9.12
C SER A 69 0.60 3.61 8.23
N LEU A 70 0.33 4.81 8.76
CA LEU A 70 -0.35 5.86 8.01
C LEU A 70 0.45 6.33 6.78
N PRO A 71 1.77 6.61 6.86
CA PRO A 71 2.58 6.88 5.67
C PRO A 71 2.61 5.71 4.68
N GLY A 72 2.65 4.47 5.19
CA GLY A 72 2.58 3.25 4.39
C GLY A 72 1.25 3.12 3.63
N ILE A 73 0.13 3.33 4.31
CA ILE A 73 -1.23 3.31 3.75
C ILE A 73 -1.37 4.38 2.66
N ILE A 74 -0.97 5.62 2.95
CA ILE A 74 -1.09 6.74 2.01
C ILE A 74 -0.25 6.49 0.77
N SER A 75 1.04 6.20 0.94
CA SER A 75 1.95 5.96 -0.19
C SER A 75 1.50 4.77 -1.04
N THR A 76 1.09 3.68 -0.40
CA THR A 76 0.58 2.49 -1.11
C THR A 76 -0.73 2.75 -1.83
N GLY A 77 -1.63 3.53 -1.24
CA GLY A 77 -2.88 3.96 -1.88
C GLY A 77 -2.63 4.81 -3.12
N VAL A 78 -1.74 5.80 -3.03
CA VAL A 78 -1.35 6.65 -4.17
C VAL A 78 -0.72 5.82 -5.29
N LEU A 79 0.17 4.88 -4.96
CA LEU A 79 0.80 3.99 -5.92
C LEU A 79 -0.20 3.03 -6.57
N ALA A 80 -1.13 2.47 -5.82
CA ALA A 80 -2.18 1.60 -6.35
C ALA A 80 -3.11 2.35 -7.31
N VAL A 81 -3.54 3.57 -6.96
CA VAL A 81 -4.38 4.41 -7.83
C VAL A 81 -3.63 4.80 -9.10
N SER A 82 -2.37 5.22 -9.00
CA SER A 82 -1.56 5.57 -10.17
C SER A 82 -1.35 4.36 -11.10
N ALA A 83 -1.10 3.16 -10.54
CA ALA A 83 -1.00 1.93 -11.33
C ALA A 83 -2.31 1.59 -12.05
N LEU A 84 -3.47 1.78 -11.41
CA LEU A 84 -4.78 1.60 -12.03
C LEU A 84 -5.01 2.61 -13.16
N MET A 85 -4.69 3.89 -12.94
CA MET A 85 -4.78 4.93 -13.97
C MET A 85 -3.89 4.63 -15.17
N VAL A 86 -2.65 4.21 -14.93
CA VAL A 86 -1.70 3.83 -15.99
C VAL A 86 -2.20 2.60 -16.76
N ALA A 87 -2.69 1.57 -16.07
CA ALA A 87 -3.24 0.37 -16.70
C ALA A 87 -4.48 0.69 -17.57
N ALA A 88 -5.32 1.62 -17.11
CA ALA A 88 -6.49 2.11 -17.85
C ALA A 88 -6.08 2.90 -19.09
N ALA A 89 -5.25 3.94 -18.91
CA ALA A 89 -4.86 4.88 -19.96
C ALA A 89 -3.97 4.26 -21.04
N ARG A 90 -3.11 3.31 -20.70
CA ARG A 90 -2.19 2.67 -21.67
C ARG A 90 -2.77 1.43 -22.36
N GLY A 91 -3.97 1.01 -21.99
CA GLY A 91 -4.67 -0.10 -22.65
C GLY A 91 -3.95 -1.44 -22.51
N ILE A 92 -3.44 -1.78 -21.33
CA ILE A 92 -2.68 -3.01 -21.12
C ILE A 92 -3.61 -4.23 -21.23
N GLU A 93 -3.24 -5.18 -22.08
CA GLU A 93 -3.97 -6.43 -22.29
C GLU A 93 -3.97 -7.31 -21.03
N ASN A 94 -5.06 -8.04 -20.80
CA ASN A 94 -5.19 -8.93 -19.64
C ASN A 94 -4.90 -8.26 -18.28
N ARG A 95 -5.19 -6.95 -18.15
CA ARG A 95 -5.00 -6.18 -16.91
C ARG A 95 -5.96 -6.56 -15.77
N LYS A 96 -7.10 -7.19 -16.08
CA LYS A 96 -8.19 -7.50 -15.12
C LYS A 96 -7.71 -8.10 -13.78
N PRO A 97 -6.91 -9.17 -13.72
CA PRO A 97 -6.48 -9.76 -12.45
C PRO A 97 -5.62 -8.82 -11.61
N VAL A 98 -4.72 -8.06 -12.25
CA VAL A 98 -3.87 -7.10 -11.55
C VAL A 98 -4.70 -5.93 -11.02
N CYS A 99 -5.60 -5.39 -11.85
CA CYS A 99 -6.53 -4.33 -11.42
C CYS A 99 -7.42 -4.80 -10.27
N LEU A 100 -7.95 -6.03 -10.32
CA LEU A 100 -8.74 -6.60 -9.23
C LEU A 100 -7.93 -6.68 -7.93
N SER A 101 -6.68 -7.17 -7.99
CA SER A 101 -5.79 -7.21 -6.83
C SER A 101 -5.56 -5.82 -6.24
N LEU A 102 -5.34 -4.80 -7.09
CA LEU A 102 -5.17 -3.41 -6.66
C LEU A 102 -6.47 -2.80 -6.07
N TYR A 103 -7.65 -3.14 -6.59
CA TYR A 103 -8.91 -2.71 -6.00
C TYR A 103 -9.14 -3.35 -4.63
N ILE A 104 -8.87 -4.66 -4.49
CA ILE A 104 -8.96 -5.36 -3.20
C ILE A 104 -7.95 -4.76 -2.22
N LEU A 105 -6.75 -4.40 -2.68
CA LEU A 105 -5.76 -3.71 -1.87
C LEU A 105 -6.28 -2.36 -1.36
N LEU A 106 -6.90 -1.55 -2.22
CA LEU A 106 -7.50 -0.27 -1.82
C LEU A 106 -8.60 -0.45 -0.77
N LEU A 107 -9.46 -1.48 -0.93
CA LEU A 107 -10.46 -1.83 0.07
C LEU A 107 -9.80 -2.23 1.40
N PHE A 108 -8.74 -3.04 1.34
CA PHE A 108 -7.99 -3.48 2.51
C PHE A 108 -7.34 -2.29 3.25
N LEU A 109 -6.76 -1.34 2.52
CA LEU A 109 -6.24 -0.09 3.08
C LEU A 109 -7.34 0.74 3.74
N ALA A 110 -8.52 0.84 3.13
CA ALA A 110 -9.64 1.57 3.72
C ALA A 110 -10.10 0.94 5.05
N VAL A 111 -10.16 -0.39 5.12
CA VAL A 111 -10.44 -1.12 6.37
C VAL A 111 -9.37 -0.84 7.43
N GLN A 112 -8.08 -0.81 7.06
CA GLN A 112 -7.01 -0.45 7.99
C GLN A 112 -7.19 0.97 8.56
N VAL A 113 -7.56 1.94 7.73
CA VAL A 113 -7.82 3.32 8.19
C VAL A 113 -8.96 3.34 9.21
N VAL A 114 -10.08 2.67 8.91
CA VAL A 114 -11.23 2.61 9.83
C VAL A 114 -10.83 1.95 11.16
N MET A 115 -10.08 0.85 11.11
CA MET A 115 -9.60 0.16 12.31
C MET A 115 -8.61 1.02 13.11
N GLY A 116 -7.72 1.74 12.43
CA GLY A 116 -6.78 2.67 13.07
C GLY A 116 -7.49 3.84 13.75
N ILE A 117 -8.53 4.41 13.12
CA ILE A 117 -9.36 5.47 13.73
C ILE A 117 -10.10 4.92 14.96
N TRP A 118 -10.59 3.69 14.90
CA TRP A 118 -11.34 3.09 16.02
C TRP A 118 -10.45 2.60 17.17
N ALA A 119 -9.15 2.43 16.93
CA ALA A 119 -8.16 2.10 17.94
C ALA A 119 -7.62 3.35 18.68
N ALA A 120 -7.83 4.54 18.11
CA ALA A 120 -7.50 5.84 18.68
C ALA A 120 -8.47 6.24 19.80
#